data_AF-A0A0D2XQK1-F1
#
_entry.id   AF-A0A0D2XQK1-F1
#
_cell.length_a   1.000
_cell.length_b   1.000
_cell.length_c   1.000
_cell.angle_alpha   90.00
_cell.angle_beta   90.00
_cell.angle_gamma   90.00
#
_symmetry.space_group_name_H-M   'P 1'
#
loop_
_entity.id
_entity.type
_entity.pdbx_description
1 polymer ?
#
loop_
_entity_poly.entity_id
_entity_poly.type
_entity_poly.pdbx_seq_one_letter_code
_entity_poly.pdbx_strand_id
1 'polypeptide(L)'
;MSAQKTSAIADQEPVDVLFAIHEKFDLLDFAGALEVFTTASHDFKDPDNNKAFEVTIVGPEPKVISDQGVVVGSQISYKEAHERLEDFDILVVVGGNSKEVVAKELQPLSLITDFSELQKRDPARERTILSICTGALFLGKQGILSGLSATTHPDFLTTFENICSDAATVNLQERTDVVEDARYVVNNLRFDLGEDESPYIRRKSDAGQGRRPSAARKGSMSFQGFQHPP
;
A
#
# COMPACT_ATOMS: atom_id res chain seq x y z
N MET A 1 8.52 30.26 2.40
CA MET A 1 7.06 30.44 2.47
C MET A 1 6.46 29.22 1.79
N SER A 2 6.07 28.18 2.54
CA SER A 2 5.41 27.02 1.93
C SER A 2 3.94 27.37 1.72
N ALA A 3 3.48 27.31 0.47
CA ALA A 3 2.07 27.37 0.18
C ALA A 3 1.43 26.10 0.74
N GLN A 4 0.43 26.26 1.61
CA GLN A 4 -0.37 25.14 2.10
C GLN A 4 -1.18 24.58 0.92
N LYS A 5 -0.72 23.47 0.32
CA LYS A 5 -1.49 22.71 -0.68
C LYS A 5 -2.77 22.21 -0.01
N THR A 6 -3.87 22.90 -0.24
CA THR A 6 -5.16 22.60 0.35
C THR A 6 -5.97 21.81 -0.68
N SER A 7 -5.96 20.48 -0.57
CA SER A 7 -6.63 19.52 -1.48
C SER A 7 -6.10 19.52 -2.93
N ALA A 8 -5.54 18.38 -3.36
CA ALA A 8 -5.01 18.13 -4.70
C ALA A 8 -6.04 18.25 -5.85
N ILE A 9 -7.30 18.58 -5.57
CA ILE A 9 -8.38 18.66 -6.55
C ILE A 9 -8.51 20.09 -7.13
N ALA A 10 -7.97 21.10 -6.45
CA ALA A 10 -8.25 22.50 -6.79
C ALA A 10 -7.46 23.04 -8.02
N ASP A 11 -6.26 22.52 -8.30
CA ASP A 11 -5.31 23.21 -9.20
C ASP A 11 -4.83 22.40 -10.42
N GLN A 12 -5.41 21.21 -10.70
CA GLN A 12 -4.95 20.30 -11.77
C GLN A 12 -3.44 19.91 -11.69
N GLU A 13 -2.79 20.15 -10.55
CA GLU A 13 -1.43 19.67 -10.32
C GLU A 13 -1.42 18.14 -10.21
N PRO A 14 -0.43 17.44 -10.80
CA PRO A 14 -0.28 16.01 -10.62
C PRO A 14 -0.14 15.66 -9.13
N VAL A 15 -0.76 14.55 -8.73
CA VAL A 15 -0.59 13.99 -7.38
C VAL A 15 0.78 13.32 -7.28
N ASP A 16 1.56 13.64 -6.25
CA ASP A 16 2.92 13.15 -6.08
C ASP A 16 2.93 11.72 -5.49
N VAL A 17 3.51 10.76 -6.21
CA VAL A 17 3.52 9.32 -5.87
C VAL A 17 4.94 8.81 -5.64
N LEU A 18 5.17 8.18 -4.50
CA LEU A 18 6.42 7.51 -4.14
C LEU A 18 6.27 5.99 -4.24
N PHE A 19 6.98 5.37 -5.18
CA PHE A 19 7.08 3.91 -5.30
C PHE A 19 8.28 3.40 -4.52
N ALA A 20 8.04 2.66 -3.44
CA ALA A 20 9.09 2.06 -2.64
C ALA A 20 9.42 0.64 -3.09
N ILE A 21 10.62 0.45 -3.64
CA ILE A 21 11.16 -0.85 -4.04
C ILE A 21 12.32 -1.29 -3.14
N HIS A 22 12.44 -2.59 -2.89
CA HIS A 22 13.49 -3.21 -2.07
C HIS A 22 14.13 -4.37 -2.81
N GLU A 23 15.28 -4.85 -2.34
CA GLU A 23 15.93 -6.01 -2.97
C GLU A 23 14.98 -7.21 -3.04
N LYS A 24 14.91 -7.83 -4.23
CA LYS A 24 13.98 -8.93 -4.57
C LYS A 24 12.50 -8.56 -4.41
N PHE A 25 12.11 -7.34 -4.75
CA PHE A 25 10.71 -6.98 -4.92
C PHE A 25 10.06 -7.75 -6.09
N ASP A 26 8.75 -7.93 -6.05
CA ASP A 26 8.00 -8.57 -7.14
C ASP A 26 7.83 -7.60 -8.32
N LEU A 27 8.36 -7.96 -9.50
CA LEU A 27 8.37 -7.08 -10.67
C LEU A 27 6.96 -6.72 -11.15
N LEU A 28 6.02 -7.67 -11.09
CA LEU A 28 4.65 -7.44 -11.55
C LEU A 28 3.92 -6.42 -10.67
N ASP A 29 4.12 -6.48 -9.36
CA ASP A 29 3.52 -5.53 -8.41
C ASP A 29 3.94 -4.10 -8.73
N PHE A 30 5.23 -3.91 -9.03
CA PHE A 30 5.79 -2.64 -9.44
C PHE A 30 5.29 -2.21 -10.82
N ALA A 31 5.50 -3.04 -11.85
CA ALA A 31 5.26 -2.68 -13.24
C ALA A 31 3.76 -2.44 -13.51
N GLY A 32 2.89 -3.29 -12.99
CA GLY A 32 1.45 -3.16 -13.18
C GLY A 32 0.90 -1.87 -12.56
N ALA A 33 1.30 -1.53 -11.33
CA ALA A 33 0.88 -0.29 -10.71
C ALA A 33 1.53 0.93 -11.39
N LEU A 34 2.82 0.87 -11.72
CA LEU A 34 3.52 1.96 -12.41
C LEU A 34 2.82 2.32 -13.73
N GLU A 35 2.45 1.33 -14.54
CA GLU A 35 1.70 1.54 -15.79
C GLU A 35 0.39 2.28 -15.55
N VAL A 36 -0.39 1.89 -14.53
CA VAL A 36 -1.64 2.57 -14.19
C VAL A 36 -1.42 4.03 -13.79
N PHE A 37 -0.46 4.31 -12.90
CA PHE A 37 -0.18 5.68 -12.44
C PHE A 37 0.36 6.57 -13.57
N THR A 38 1.23 6.04 -14.42
CA THR A 38 1.87 6.82 -15.49
C THR A 38 0.99 7.04 -16.72
N THR A 39 -0.04 6.22 -16.92
CA THR A 39 -0.99 6.36 -18.05
C THR A 39 -2.22 7.20 -17.71
N ALA A 40 -2.48 7.44 -16.42
CA ALA A 40 -3.62 8.23 -15.98
C ALA A 40 -3.45 9.72 -16.32
N SER A 41 -4.46 10.30 -16.97
CA SER A 41 -4.50 11.71 -17.40
C SER A 41 -5.88 12.31 -17.15
N HIS A 42 -5.93 13.61 -16.83
CA HIS A 42 -7.15 14.41 -16.78
C HIS A 42 -7.71 14.72 -18.17
N ASP A 43 -6.86 14.74 -19.21
CA ASP A 43 -7.27 14.83 -20.62
C ASP A 43 -6.43 13.88 -21.49
N PHE A 44 -7.07 12.85 -22.02
CA PHE A 44 -6.44 11.86 -22.89
C PHE A 44 -6.06 12.41 -24.28
N LYS A 45 -6.50 13.62 -24.65
CA LYS A 45 -6.10 14.29 -25.90
C LYS A 45 -4.77 15.02 -25.78
N ASP A 46 -4.36 15.36 -24.56
CA ASP A 46 -3.08 16.03 -24.26
C ASP A 46 -2.46 15.45 -22.98
N PRO A 47 -2.06 14.16 -23.00
CA PRO A 47 -1.64 13.46 -21.80
C PRO A 47 -0.33 13.98 -21.20
N ASP A 48 0.54 14.58 -22.02
CA ASP A 48 1.84 15.08 -21.55
C ASP A 48 1.70 16.30 -20.64
N ASN A 49 0.67 17.12 -20.85
CA ASN A 49 0.40 18.32 -20.04
C ASN A 49 -0.71 18.13 -19.00
N ASN A 50 -1.39 16.97 -18.98
CA ASN A 50 -2.55 16.71 -18.12
C ASN A 50 -2.40 15.43 -17.28
N LYS A 51 -1.16 15.02 -16.96
CA LYS A 51 -0.91 13.85 -16.12
C LYS A 51 -1.64 13.96 -14.78
N ALA A 52 -2.27 12.88 -14.35
CA ALA A 52 -2.93 12.82 -13.05
C ALA A 52 -1.93 12.60 -11.90
N PHE A 53 -0.78 11.99 -12.19
CA PHE A 53 0.22 11.61 -11.19
C PHE A 53 1.64 11.90 -11.67
N GLU A 54 2.50 12.30 -10.74
CA GLU A 54 3.94 12.36 -10.94
C GLU A 54 4.61 11.29 -10.06
N VAL A 55 5.48 10.46 -10.66
CA VAL A 55 6.00 9.25 -10.00
C VAL A 55 7.48 9.38 -9.70
N THR A 56 7.85 9.10 -8.45
CA THR A 56 9.24 8.94 -8.02
C THR A 56 9.46 7.53 -7.47
N ILE A 57 10.56 6.89 -7.87
CA ILE A 57 10.96 5.54 -7.43
C ILE A 57 12.07 5.66 -6.39
N VAL A 58 11.82 5.14 -5.18
CA VAL A 58 12.81 5.05 -4.11
C VAL A 58 13.31 3.62 -3.94
N GLY A 59 14.62 3.46 -3.76
CA GLY A 59 15.25 2.16 -3.52
C GLY A 59 16.47 2.22 -2.60
N PRO A 60 16.99 1.05 -2.20
CA PRO A 60 18.19 0.95 -1.35
C PRO A 60 19.46 1.39 -2.08
N GLU A 61 19.51 1.15 -3.39
CA GLU A 61 20.63 1.41 -4.27
C GLU A 61 20.12 1.98 -5.60
N PRO A 62 20.95 2.70 -6.39
CA PRO A 62 20.57 3.20 -7.72
C PRO A 62 20.11 2.11 -8.70
N LYS A 63 20.44 0.85 -8.42
CA LYS A 63 20.03 -0.34 -9.18
C LYS A 63 19.51 -1.38 -8.20
N VAL A 64 18.24 -1.73 -8.32
CA VAL A 64 17.57 -2.69 -7.45
C VAL A 64 17.17 -3.90 -8.28
N ILE A 65 17.48 -5.10 -7.82
CA ILE A 65 17.17 -6.33 -8.54
C ILE A 65 15.83 -6.86 -8.04
N SER A 66 14.84 -6.99 -8.93
CA SER A 66 13.58 -7.67 -8.66
C SER A 66 13.80 -9.18 -8.44
N ASP A 67 12.83 -9.87 -7.83
CA ASP A 67 12.91 -11.32 -7.63
C ASP A 67 13.01 -12.08 -8.97
N GLN A 68 12.46 -11.50 -10.05
CA GLN A 68 12.56 -12.03 -11.42
C GLN A 68 13.88 -11.68 -12.12
N GLY A 69 14.84 -11.07 -11.43
CA GLY A 69 16.19 -10.79 -11.95
C GLY A 69 16.29 -9.55 -12.86
N VAL A 70 15.23 -8.76 -12.98
CA VAL A 70 15.24 -7.50 -13.72
C VAL A 70 15.79 -6.39 -12.83
N VAL A 71 16.73 -5.61 -13.35
CA VAL A 71 17.29 -4.43 -12.69
C VAL A 71 16.39 -3.22 -12.96
N VAL A 72 15.87 -2.61 -11.91
CA VAL A 72 15.12 -1.35 -11.96
C VAL A 72 15.95 -0.25 -11.31
N GLY A 73 16.00 0.92 -11.96
CA GLY A 73 16.71 2.09 -11.43
C GLY A 73 15.85 2.81 -10.39
N SER A 74 16.39 3.05 -9.20
CA SER A 74 15.79 4.01 -8.27
C SER A 74 16.23 5.42 -8.63
N GLN A 75 15.33 6.39 -8.48
CA GLN A 75 15.60 7.80 -8.74
C GLN A 75 16.14 8.51 -7.50
N ILE A 76 15.68 8.08 -6.32
CA ILE A 76 16.13 8.60 -5.03
C ILE A 76 16.45 7.46 -4.05
N SER A 77 17.30 7.76 -3.06
CA SER A 77 17.58 6.84 -1.96
C SER A 77 16.51 6.91 -0.88
N TYR A 78 16.38 5.88 -0.05
CA TYR A 78 15.50 5.94 1.13
C TYR A 78 15.82 7.13 2.04
N LYS A 79 17.11 7.46 2.21
CA LYS A 79 17.52 8.62 3.01
C LYS A 79 16.92 9.91 2.46
N GLU A 80 17.07 10.14 1.15
CA GLU A 80 16.50 11.31 0.49
C GLU A 80 14.96 11.31 0.59
N ALA A 81 14.32 10.16 0.41
CA ALA A 81 12.88 10.04 0.56
C ALA A 81 12.40 10.47 1.95
N HIS A 82 13.10 10.11 3.03
CA HIS A 82 12.77 10.60 4.39
C HIS A 82 12.92 12.12 4.52
N GLU A 83 13.94 12.73 3.90
CA GLU A 83 14.20 14.18 3.98
C GLU A 83 13.10 15.03 3.32
N ARG A 84 12.44 14.48 2.30
CA ARG A 84 11.37 15.17 1.55
C ARG A 84 10.05 14.40 1.52
N LEU A 85 9.80 13.56 2.53
CA LEU A 85 8.64 12.67 2.57
C LEU A 85 7.31 13.43 2.52
N GLU A 86 7.32 14.68 3.01
CA GLU A 86 6.18 15.60 2.97
C GLU A 86 5.76 16.01 1.56
N ASP A 87 6.62 15.86 0.55
CA ASP A 87 6.31 16.20 -0.83
C ASP A 87 5.29 15.24 -1.44
N PHE A 88 5.27 13.98 -0.98
CA PHE A 88 4.44 12.92 -1.56
C PHE A 88 3.06 12.82 -0.91
N ASP A 89 2.07 12.50 -1.74
CA ASP A 89 0.68 12.27 -1.35
C ASP A 89 0.33 10.78 -1.30
N ILE A 90 1.00 9.95 -2.12
CA ILE A 90 0.78 8.50 -2.17
C ILE A 90 2.09 7.76 -1.96
N LEU A 91 2.11 6.79 -1.05
CA LEU A 91 3.18 5.80 -0.91
C LEU A 91 2.69 4.45 -1.45
N VAL A 92 3.32 3.96 -2.52
CA VAL A 92 3.09 2.62 -3.07
C VAL A 92 4.14 1.66 -2.52
N VAL A 93 3.67 0.59 -1.89
CA VAL A 93 4.48 -0.46 -1.25
C VAL A 93 4.27 -1.77 -2.00
N VAL A 94 5.28 -2.22 -2.74
CA VAL A 94 5.22 -3.48 -3.50
C VAL A 94 5.58 -4.69 -2.63
N GLY A 95 5.17 -5.88 -3.06
CA GLY A 95 5.54 -7.15 -2.44
C GLY A 95 6.93 -7.65 -2.84
N GLY A 96 7.17 -8.92 -2.51
CA GLY A 96 8.44 -9.62 -2.75
C GLY A 96 9.33 -9.63 -1.52
N ASN A 97 10.18 -10.65 -1.40
CA ASN A 97 11.17 -10.82 -0.30
C ASN A 97 10.64 -10.62 1.13
N SER A 98 9.33 -10.76 1.35
CA SER A 98 8.69 -10.15 2.52
C SER A 98 9.11 -10.79 3.84
N LYS A 99 9.45 -12.08 3.81
CA LYS A 99 9.98 -12.80 4.99
C LYS A 99 11.26 -12.17 5.50
N GLU A 100 12.19 -11.88 4.59
CA GLU A 100 13.50 -11.28 4.91
C GLU A 100 13.32 -9.83 5.38
N VAL A 101 12.52 -9.04 4.66
CA VAL A 101 12.25 -7.63 5.01
C VAL A 101 11.64 -7.53 6.41
N VAL A 102 10.64 -8.36 6.72
CA VAL A 102 9.98 -8.37 8.04
C VAL A 102 10.92 -8.88 9.14
N ALA A 103 11.68 -9.96 8.88
CA ALA A 103 12.55 -10.57 9.88
C ALA A 103 13.76 -9.70 10.25
N LYS A 104 14.32 -8.98 9.28
CA LYS A 104 15.49 -8.11 9.46
C LYS A 104 15.15 -6.63 9.62
N GLU A 105 13.87 -6.30 9.62
CA GLU A 105 13.35 -4.94 9.75
C GLU A 105 13.96 -3.98 8.70
N LEU A 106 14.03 -4.44 7.45
CA LEU A 106 14.60 -3.68 6.34
C LEU A 106 13.62 -2.63 5.79
N GLN A 107 14.12 -1.71 4.97
CA GLN A 107 13.27 -0.82 4.18
C GLN A 107 12.31 -1.65 3.28
N PRO A 108 11.07 -1.19 3.05
CA PRO A 108 10.56 0.16 3.34
C PRO A 108 9.85 0.33 4.71
N LEU A 109 10.11 -0.54 5.70
CA LEU A 109 9.35 -0.53 6.96
C LEU A 109 9.38 0.81 7.72
N SER A 110 10.54 1.45 7.84
CA SER A 110 10.62 2.76 8.51
C SER A 110 9.95 3.87 7.70
N LEU A 111 10.04 3.82 6.36
CA LEU A 111 9.37 4.77 5.47
C LEU A 111 7.85 4.72 5.63
N ILE A 112 7.28 3.51 5.76
CA ILE A 112 5.84 3.31 6.01
C ILE A 112 5.40 4.00 7.30
N THR A 113 6.16 3.81 8.37
CA THR A 113 5.86 4.42 9.68
C THR A 113 5.91 5.93 9.60
N ASP A 114 7.00 6.49 9.07
CA ASP A 114 7.16 7.94 8.95
C ASP A 114 6.07 8.56 8.09
N PHE A 115 5.73 7.93 6.96
CA PHE A 115 4.67 8.41 6.07
C PHE A 115 3.30 8.39 6.77
N SER A 116 3.02 7.37 7.58
CA SER A 116 1.78 7.29 8.36
C SER A 116 1.69 8.38 9.44
N GLU A 117 2.81 8.76 10.05
CA GLU A 117 2.87 9.84 11.04
C GLU A 117 2.62 11.22 10.40
N LEU A 118 2.98 11.42 9.12
CA LEU A 118 2.67 12.65 8.39
C LEU A 118 1.17 12.94 8.36
N GLN A 119 0.35 11.91 8.11
CA GLN A 119 -1.11 12.04 8.08
C GLN A 119 -1.69 12.44 9.44
N LYS A 120 -1.08 11.98 10.55
CA LYS A 120 -1.48 12.37 11.91
C LYS A 120 -1.10 13.81 12.22
N ARG A 121 0.07 14.25 11.76
CA ARG A 121 0.60 15.59 11.98
C ARG A 121 -0.11 16.66 11.14
N ASP A 122 -0.49 16.32 9.92
CA ASP A 122 -1.28 17.17 9.03
C ASP A 122 -2.49 16.42 8.47
N PRO A 123 -3.60 16.37 9.22
CA PRO A 123 -4.82 15.71 8.77
C PRO A 123 -5.52 16.40 7.58
N ALA A 124 -5.15 17.64 7.25
CA ALA A 124 -5.78 18.40 6.18
C ALA A 124 -5.25 17.99 4.80
N ARG A 125 -3.99 17.56 4.72
CA ARG A 125 -3.40 16.99 3.51
C ARG A 125 -3.60 15.47 3.50
N GLU A 126 -4.44 15.02 2.59
CA GLU A 126 -4.78 13.61 2.42
C GLU A 126 -3.58 12.83 1.89
N ARG A 127 -3.26 11.72 2.56
CA ARG A 127 -2.19 10.81 2.20
C ARG A 127 -2.72 9.39 2.13
N THR A 128 -2.25 8.66 1.12
CA THR A 128 -2.66 7.27 0.88
C THR A 128 -1.45 6.36 0.93
N ILE A 129 -1.57 5.23 1.62
CA ILE A 129 -0.64 4.11 1.48
C ILE A 129 -1.35 3.00 0.71
N LEU A 130 -0.81 2.64 -0.45
CA LEU A 130 -1.26 1.53 -1.26
C LEU A 130 -0.25 0.39 -1.14
N SER A 131 -0.65 -0.74 -0.57
CA SER A 131 0.15 -1.96 -0.59
C SER A 131 -0.34 -2.95 -1.62
N ILE A 132 0.58 -3.63 -2.32
CA ILE A 132 0.27 -4.64 -3.34
C ILE A 132 0.83 -5.99 -2.89
N CYS A 133 0.07 -7.06 -3.13
CA CYS A 133 0.49 -8.44 -2.85
C CYS A 133 0.97 -8.60 -1.39
N THR A 134 2.18 -9.12 -1.21
CA THR A 134 2.82 -9.33 0.10
C THR A 134 3.33 -8.05 0.75
N GLY A 135 3.27 -6.89 0.08
CA GLY A 135 3.56 -5.58 0.67
C GLY A 135 2.65 -5.26 1.87
N ALA A 136 1.45 -5.84 1.91
CA ALA A 136 0.54 -5.72 3.06
C ALA A 136 1.17 -6.25 4.37
N LEU A 137 2.06 -7.24 4.32
CA LEU A 137 2.77 -7.75 5.50
C LEU A 137 3.63 -6.67 6.15
N PHE A 138 4.15 -5.72 5.37
CA PHE A 138 4.95 -4.60 5.88
C PHE A 138 4.10 -3.63 6.68
N LEU A 139 2.91 -3.30 6.16
CA LEU A 139 1.93 -2.46 6.86
C LEU A 139 1.43 -3.15 8.15
N GLY A 140 1.18 -4.46 8.08
CA GLY A 140 0.83 -5.26 9.25
C GLY A 140 1.92 -5.24 10.32
N LYS A 141 3.18 -5.42 9.92
CA LYS A 141 4.35 -5.39 10.81
C LYS A 141 4.54 -4.03 11.49
N GLN A 142 4.26 -2.93 10.79
CA GLN A 142 4.28 -1.59 11.39
C GLN A 142 3.02 -1.26 12.22
N GLY A 143 2.03 -2.17 12.27
CA GLY A 143 0.82 -1.99 13.07
C GLY A 143 -0.13 -0.91 12.55
N ILE A 144 0.11 -0.35 11.36
CA ILE A 144 -0.70 0.76 10.84
C ILE A 144 -2.08 0.32 10.33
N LEU A 145 -2.33 -0.99 10.29
CA LEU A 145 -3.61 -1.59 9.89
C LEU A 145 -4.57 -1.81 11.07
N SER A 146 -4.23 -1.35 12.27
CA SER A 146 -5.09 -1.51 13.44
C SER A 146 -6.51 -0.97 13.20
N GLY A 147 -7.51 -1.80 13.46
CA GLY A 147 -8.92 -1.46 13.26
C GLY A 147 -9.34 -1.33 11.79
N LEU A 148 -8.47 -1.60 10.83
CA LEU A 148 -8.75 -1.57 9.40
C LEU A 148 -8.99 -2.98 8.84
N SER A 149 -9.58 -3.05 7.64
CA SER A 149 -9.64 -4.30 6.88
C SER A 149 -8.47 -4.35 5.90
N ALA A 150 -7.89 -5.52 5.68
CA ALA A 150 -6.78 -5.69 4.73
C ALA A 150 -6.78 -7.08 4.10
N THR A 151 -6.13 -7.20 2.94
CA THR A 151 -5.89 -8.48 2.27
C THR A 151 -4.42 -8.54 1.81
N THR A 152 -3.98 -9.71 1.37
CA THR A 152 -2.61 -9.96 0.91
C THR A 152 -2.60 -11.07 -0.15
N HIS A 153 -1.42 -11.48 -0.60
CA HIS A 153 -1.26 -12.67 -1.44
C HIS A 153 -1.85 -13.93 -0.76
N PRO A 154 -2.63 -14.76 -1.47
CA PRO A 154 -3.29 -15.93 -0.88
C PRO A 154 -2.35 -16.85 -0.10
N ASP A 155 -1.17 -17.14 -0.64
CA ASP A 155 -0.18 -18.03 0.00
C ASP A 155 0.42 -17.45 1.30
N PHE A 156 0.17 -16.18 1.60
CA PHE A 156 0.69 -15.48 2.77
C PHE A 156 -0.39 -15.08 3.78
N LEU A 157 -1.66 -15.44 3.56
CA LEU A 157 -2.78 -15.05 4.45
C LEU A 157 -2.53 -15.43 5.92
N THR A 158 -2.15 -16.69 6.20
CA THR A 158 -1.86 -17.13 7.58
C THR A 158 -0.67 -16.38 8.19
N THR A 159 0.38 -16.09 7.40
CA THR A 159 1.52 -15.30 7.89
C THR A 159 1.09 -13.87 8.21
N PHE A 160 0.23 -13.30 7.38
CA PHE A 160 -0.29 -11.95 7.54
C PHE A 160 -1.22 -11.81 8.75
N GLU A 161 -2.10 -12.79 8.98
CA GLU A 161 -2.94 -12.86 10.19
C GLU A 161 -2.11 -12.88 11.47
N ASN A 162 -1.03 -13.67 11.49
CA ASN A 162 -0.12 -13.75 12.63
C ASN A 162 0.59 -12.42 12.85
N ILE A 163 1.17 -11.82 11.81
CA ILE A 163 1.83 -10.51 11.89
C ILE A 163 0.88 -9.43 12.42
N CYS A 164 -0.35 -9.38 11.91
CA CYS A 164 -1.34 -8.40 12.37
C CYS A 164 -1.79 -8.67 13.82
N SER A 165 -1.93 -9.94 14.22
CA SER A 165 -2.29 -10.32 15.58
C SER A 165 -1.20 -9.97 16.59
N ASP A 166 0.06 -10.20 16.22
CA ASP A 166 1.23 -9.86 17.03
C ASP A 166 1.33 -8.33 17.20
N ALA A 167 1.21 -7.57 16.11
CA ALA A 167 1.24 -6.11 16.16
C ALA A 167 0.11 -5.54 17.04
N ALA A 168 -1.12 -6.04 16.90
CA ALA A 168 -2.25 -5.62 17.74
C ALA A 168 -2.02 -5.95 19.23
N THR A 169 -1.41 -7.10 19.52
CA THR A 169 -1.11 -7.52 20.90
C THR A 169 -0.02 -6.65 21.52
N VAL A 170 1.07 -6.41 20.80
CA VAL A 170 2.21 -5.60 21.26
C VAL A 170 1.80 -4.15 21.47
N ASN A 171 0.98 -3.59 20.58
CA ASN A 171 0.57 -2.19 20.62
C ASN A 171 -0.70 -1.93 21.45
N LEU A 172 -1.32 -2.97 22.03
CA LEU A 172 -2.61 -2.89 22.74
C LEU A 172 -3.71 -2.22 21.91
N GLN A 173 -3.80 -2.65 20.66
CA GLN A 173 -4.57 -2.02 19.59
C GLN A 173 -5.67 -2.95 19.07
N GLU A 174 -6.62 -2.40 18.31
CA GLU A 174 -7.62 -3.22 17.61
C GLU A 174 -6.95 -4.11 16.57
N ARG A 175 -7.47 -5.33 16.39
CA ARG A 175 -6.97 -6.24 15.36
C ARG A 175 -7.35 -5.75 13.97
N THR A 176 -6.46 -5.98 13.02
CA THR A 176 -6.76 -5.91 11.58
C THR A 176 -7.77 -7.00 11.22
N ASP A 177 -8.77 -6.66 10.43
CA ASP A 177 -9.71 -7.61 9.83
C ASP A 177 -9.12 -8.14 8.52
N VAL A 178 -8.51 -9.33 8.57
CA VAL A 178 -7.90 -9.97 7.39
C VAL A 178 -8.97 -10.63 6.54
N VAL A 179 -9.05 -10.22 5.27
CA VAL A 179 -10.05 -10.67 4.31
C VAL A 179 -9.42 -11.61 3.28
N GLU A 180 -9.77 -12.89 3.34
CA GLU A 180 -9.20 -13.94 2.47
C GLU A 180 -9.80 -13.94 1.05
N ASP A 181 -11.12 -13.70 0.94
CA ASP A 181 -11.88 -13.76 -0.32
C ASP A 181 -11.98 -12.39 -1.02
N ALA A 182 -10.93 -11.57 -0.88
CA ALA A 182 -10.81 -10.24 -1.47
C ALA A 182 -9.65 -10.19 -2.47
N ARG A 183 -9.86 -9.47 -3.59
CA ARG A 183 -8.76 -9.11 -4.51
C ARG A 183 -8.12 -7.78 -4.14
N TYR A 184 -8.90 -6.89 -3.53
CA TYR A 184 -8.47 -5.59 -3.03
C TYR A 184 -9.39 -5.19 -1.87
N VAL A 185 -8.89 -4.32 -0.99
CA VAL A 185 -9.65 -3.72 0.11
C VAL A 185 -9.36 -2.23 0.12
N VAL A 186 -10.39 -1.41 0.34
CA VAL A 186 -10.25 0.05 0.42
C VAL A 186 -10.77 0.53 1.77
N ASN A 187 -9.90 1.15 2.56
CA ASN A 187 -10.28 1.77 3.83
C ASN A 187 -10.60 3.26 3.62
N ASN A 188 -11.65 3.55 2.83
CA ASN A 188 -12.10 4.92 2.61
C ASN A 188 -13.22 5.28 3.60
N LEU A 189 -12.93 6.20 4.53
CA LEU A 189 -13.95 6.83 5.38
C LEU A 189 -14.63 8.04 4.70
N ARG A 190 -14.21 8.42 3.49
CA ARG A 190 -14.56 9.70 2.86
C ARG A 190 -15.53 9.62 1.68
N PHE A 191 -15.65 8.45 1.05
CA PHE A 191 -16.71 8.20 0.08
C PHE A 191 -17.77 7.33 0.76
N ASP A 192 -18.81 7.98 1.29
CA ASP A 192 -20.12 7.34 1.35
C ASP A 192 -20.54 7.15 -0.12
N LEU A 193 -19.97 6.15 -0.77
CA LEU A 193 -20.48 5.65 -2.05
C LEU A 193 -21.91 5.21 -1.73
N GLY A 194 -22.88 5.97 -2.21
CA GLY A 194 -24.29 5.76 -1.88
C GLY A 194 -24.69 4.32 -2.16
N GLU A 195 -25.39 3.69 -1.20
CA GLU A 195 -26.02 2.34 -1.15
C GLU A 195 -25.48 1.16 -1.99
N ASP A 196 -24.34 1.27 -2.66
CA ASP A 196 -23.67 0.14 -3.28
C ASP A 196 -22.86 -0.56 -2.19
N GLU A 197 -23.45 -1.63 -1.66
CA GLU A 197 -22.85 -2.59 -0.73
C GLU A 197 -21.63 -3.28 -1.37
N SER A 198 -20.54 -2.56 -1.58
CA SER A 198 -19.25 -3.21 -1.83
C SER A 198 -18.79 -3.84 -0.52
N PRO A 199 -18.70 -5.18 -0.41
CA PRO A 199 -18.30 -5.84 0.83
C PRO A 199 -16.85 -5.53 1.23
N TYR A 200 -16.11 -4.83 0.37
CA TYR A 200 -14.68 -4.52 0.51
C TYR A 200 -14.41 -3.07 0.99
N ILE A 201 -15.46 -2.33 1.34
CA ILE A 201 -15.39 -0.96 1.84
C ILE A 201 -15.93 -0.94 3.26
N ARG A 202 -15.16 -0.40 4.21
CA ARG A 202 -15.56 -0.27 5.61
C ARG A 202 -15.87 1.19 5.97
N ARG A 203 -17.02 1.45 6.59
CA ARG A 203 -17.44 2.79 7.04
C ARG A 203 -17.06 3.03 8.50
N LYS A 204 -17.03 4.29 8.94
CA LYS A 204 -16.86 4.64 10.37
C LYS A 204 -17.89 3.96 11.27
N SER A 205 -19.12 3.74 10.78
CA SER A 205 -20.20 3.06 11.51
C SER A 205 -19.93 1.58 11.78
N ASP A 206 -18.99 0.98 11.05
CA ASP A 206 -18.67 -0.45 11.14
C ASP A 206 -17.56 -0.72 12.17
N ALA A 207 -16.96 0.33 12.73
CA ALA A 207 -16.03 0.24 13.85
C ALA A 207 -16.80 -0.21 15.12
N GLY A 208 -16.43 -1.36 15.67
CA GLY A 208 -17.05 -1.92 16.88
C GLY A 208 -18.05 -3.06 16.67
N GLN A 209 -18.44 -3.41 15.44
CA GLN A 209 -19.40 -4.51 15.19
C GLN A 209 -18.78 -5.93 15.17
N GLY A 210 -17.50 -6.07 15.50
CA GLY A 210 -16.80 -7.36 15.50
C GLY A 210 -16.50 -7.90 14.09
N ARG A 211 -15.95 -9.12 14.02
CA ARG A 211 -15.57 -9.81 12.78
C ARG A 211 -16.82 -10.12 11.94
N ARG A 212 -16.83 -9.76 10.64
CA ARG A 212 -17.93 -10.14 9.74
C ARG A 212 -17.99 -11.69 9.61
N PRO A 213 -19.18 -12.30 9.53
CA PRO A 213 -19.32 -13.69 9.13
C PRO A 213 -18.71 -13.91 7.75
N SER A 214 -17.97 -15.01 7.54
CA SER A 214 -17.36 -15.28 6.24
C SER A 214 -18.43 -15.51 5.18
N ALA A 215 -18.46 -14.63 4.17
CA ALA A 215 -19.20 -14.88 2.95
C ALA A 215 -18.32 -15.69 1.99
N ALA A 216 -17.94 -16.90 2.40
CA ALA A 216 -17.16 -17.80 1.58
C ALA A 216 -17.92 -18.07 0.27
N ARG A 217 -17.30 -17.78 -0.87
CA ARG A 217 -17.84 -18.24 -2.16
C ARG A 217 -17.79 -19.77 -2.15
N LYS A 218 -18.96 -20.41 -2.09
CA LYS A 218 -19.11 -21.79 -2.56
C LYS A 218 -18.69 -21.85 -4.03
N GLY A 219 -17.45 -22.25 -4.30
CA GLY A 219 -17.06 -22.76 -5.62
C GLY A 219 -15.84 -22.16 -6.31
N SER A 220 -14.83 -21.60 -5.63
CA SER A 220 -13.52 -21.44 -6.28
C SER A 220 -12.69 -22.72 -6.10
N MET A 221 -12.44 -23.44 -7.19
CA MET A 221 -11.43 -24.51 -7.18
C MET A 221 -10.05 -23.85 -7.06
N SER A 222 -9.47 -23.90 -5.86
CA SER A 222 -8.05 -23.66 -5.66
C SER A 222 -7.29 -24.86 -6.24
N PHE A 223 -6.56 -24.67 -7.34
CA PHE A 223 -5.52 -25.63 -7.71
C PHE A 223 -4.46 -25.61 -6.60
N GLN A 224 -3.94 -26.79 -6.26
CA GLN A 224 -2.95 -26.98 -5.19
C GLN A 224 -1.82 -25.94 -5.28
N GLY A 225 -1.50 -25.30 -4.15
CA GLY A 225 -0.52 -24.22 -4.07
C GLY A 225 0.79 -24.59 -4.76
N PHE A 226 1.21 -23.75 -5.70
CA PHE A 226 2.50 -23.88 -6.35
C PHE A 226 3.58 -23.44 -5.36
N GLN A 227 4.34 -24.40 -4.84
CA GLN A 227 5.56 -24.08 -4.08
C GLN A 227 6.61 -23.55 -5.05
N HIS A 228 7.01 -22.29 -4.89
CA HIS A 228 8.24 -21.78 -5.49
C HIS A 228 9.46 -22.39 -4.78
N PRO A 229 10.48 -22.86 -5.52
CA PRO A 229 11.75 -23.27 -4.91
C PRO A 229 12.48 -22.05 -4.29
N PRO A 230 13.36 -22.29 -3.31
CA PRO A 230 14.03 -21.25 -2.52
C PRO A 230 14.96 -20.34 -3.32
#